data_AF-H3C038-F1
#
_entry.id   AF-H3C038-F1
#
_cell.length_a   1.000
_cell.length_b   1.000
_cell.length_c   1.000
_cell.angle_alpha   90.00
_cell.angle_beta   90.00
_cell.angle_gamma   90.00
#
_symmetry.space_group_name_H-M   'P 1'
#
loop_
_entity.id
_entity.type
_entity.pdbx_description
1 polymer ?
#
loop_
_entity_poly.entity_id
_entity_poly.type
_entity_poly.pdbx_seq_one_letter_code
_entity_poly.pdbx_strand_id
1 'polypeptide(L)'
;MAFLLYRDPFLLLWWPQEPPQASAEPAAESQVTMDMAPNAVDDMYNGCKEEMKTRVEKEFLPNEKSTNSQFRQAWEEAEQVYNTKWKRETVMAKEQFMAIYVYNFGRRQICQDIKTAIQTQHCNYKTTFSYHSMTFFLTDALQSLNAQGPAKGRCFVVYRRVDQYFSQSVLGKEIRFGYFTATTLRGYNAMEKKGGKSCFKIETCHGADISMFGNPDTEALIPPYEVFNVTA
;
A
#
# COMPACT_ATOMS: atom_id res chain seq x y z
N MET A 1 23.27 8.48 33.79
CA MET A 1 22.01 7.70 33.74
C MET A 1 21.11 8.41 32.75
N ALA A 2 21.17 8.01 31.48
CA ALA A 2 20.44 8.65 30.39
C ALA A 2 19.09 7.94 30.23
N PHE A 3 18.00 8.64 30.54
CA PHE A 3 16.66 8.18 30.20
C PHE A 3 16.49 8.35 28.69
N LEU A 4 16.57 7.23 27.95
CA LEU A 4 16.07 7.14 26.58
C LEU A 4 14.55 7.30 26.65
N LEU A 5 14.06 8.49 26.35
CA LEU A 5 12.65 8.74 26.12
C LEU A 5 12.23 7.99 24.86
N TYR A 6 11.62 6.84 25.05
CA TYR A 6 10.88 6.09 24.03
C TYR A 6 9.76 7.02 23.54
N ARG A 7 9.90 7.57 22.32
CA ARG A 7 8.85 8.35 21.67
C ARG A 7 7.94 7.34 20.97
N ASP A 8 6.75 7.12 21.53
CA ASP A 8 5.66 6.40 20.87
C ASP A 8 5.29 7.14 19.58
N PRO A 9 5.49 6.54 18.38
CA PRO A 9 4.92 7.05 17.15
C PRO A 9 3.43 6.65 17.08
N PHE A 10 2.75 6.91 15.97
CA PHE A 10 1.41 6.41 15.62
C PHE A 10 0.26 7.32 16.04
N LEU A 11 0.11 8.43 15.30
CA LEU A 11 -1.09 9.26 15.30
C LEU A 11 -1.99 8.89 14.11
N LEU A 12 -3.16 8.32 14.39
CA LEU A 12 -4.32 8.30 13.48
C LEU A 12 -5.28 9.40 13.94
N LEU A 13 -5.54 10.40 13.09
CA LEU A 13 -6.53 11.46 13.33
C LEU A 13 -7.71 11.27 12.37
N TRP A 14 -8.89 10.99 12.92
CA TRP A 14 -10.18 10.87 12.21
C TRP A 14 -11.01 12.15 12.36
N TRP A 15 -11.63 12.62 11.27
CA TRP A 15 -12.61 13.72 11.28
C TRP A 15 -13.69 13.44 10.22
N PRO A 16 -14.99 13.44 10.56
CA PRO A 16 -16.08 13.41 9.59
C PRO A 16 -16.36 14.82 9.03
N GLN A 17 -16.32 15.02 7.71
CA GLN A 17 -16.78 16.28 7.12
C GLN A 17 -18.30 16.42 7.36
N GLU A 18 -18.73 17.56 7.89
CA GLU A 18 -20.15 17.83 8.12
C GLU A 18 -20.93 17.73 6.80
N PRO A 19 -22.02 16.95 6.75
CA PRO A 19 -22.87 16.90 5.57
C PRO A 19 -23.60 18.24 5.37
N PRO A 20 -23.89 18.64 4.11
CA PRO A 20 -24.74 19.79 3.84
C PRO A 20 -26.11 19.58 4.50
N GLN A 21 -26.61 20.61 5.19
CA GLN A 21 -27.94 20.58 5.81
C GLN A 21 -29.03 20.30 4.76
N ALA A 22 -29.64 19.11 4.80
CA ALA A 22 -31.01 18.87 4.37
C ALA A 22 -31.55 17.50 4.84
N SER A 23 -32.54 17.57 5.74
CA SER A 23 -33.74 16.71 5.85
C SER A 23 -33.74 15.32 5.20
N ALA A 24 -33.27 14.32 5.94
CA ALA A 24 -33.82 12.96 6.05
C ALA A 24 -32.93 12.22 7.06
N GLU A 25 -33.50 11.44 7.99
CA GLU A 25 -32.69 10.54 8.82
C GLU A 25 -31.88 9.62 7.90
N PRO A 26 -30.53 9.66 7.93
CA PRO A 26 -29.76 8.78 7.09
C PRO A 26 -29.94 7.35 7.63
N ALA A 27 -30.35 6.44 6.76
CA ALA A 27 -30.21 5.01 7.02
C ALA A 27 -28.78 4.77 7.53
N ALA A 28 -28.64 4.08 8.66
CA ALA A 28 -27.34 3.85 9.30
C ALA A 28 -26.34 3.28 8.27
N GLU A 29 -25.43 4.12 7.78
CA GLU A 29 -24.46 3.71 6.78
C GLU A 29 -23.55 2.64 7.39
N SER A 30 -23.32 1.54 6.65
CA SER A 30 -22.48 0.43 7.13
C SER A 30 -21.07 0.91 7.46
N GLN A 31 -20.63 0.71 8.70
CA GLN A 31 -19.27 0.98 9.16
C GLN A 31 -18.37 -0.25 8.97
N VAL A 32 -17.13 -0.02 8.55
CA VAL A 32 -16.10 -1.07 8.51
C VAL A 32 -15.36 -1.12 9.84
N THR A 33 -15.20 -2.31 10.38
CA THR A 33 -14.34 -2.54 11.54
C THR A 33 -12.95 -2.88 11.03
N MET A 34 -11.93 -2.12 11.44
CA MET A 34 -10.53 -2.46 11.17
C MET A 34 -10.05 -3.50 12.17
N ASP A 35 -9.11 -4.32 11.76
CA ASP A 35 -8.50 -5.36 12.58
C ASP A 35 -7.03 -5.56 12.17
N MET A 36 -6.42 -6.66 12.62
CA MET A 36 -5.04 -7.03 12.27
C MET A 36 -4.89 -7.61 10.85
N ALA A 37 -5.95 -7.57 10.04
CA ALA A 37 -6.02 -8.11 8.68
C ALA A 37 -5.52 -9.57 8.58
N PRO A 38 -6.10 -10.53 9.31
CA PRO A 38 -5.56 -11.90 9.42
C PRO A 38 -5.57 -12.70 8.10
N ASN A 39 -6.30 -12.22 7.09
CA ASN A 39 -6.38 -12.84 5.76
C ASN A 39 -5.47 -12.18 4.74
N ALA A 40 -4.66 -11.19 5.15
CA ALA A 40 -3.76 -10.47 4.27
C ALA A 40 -2.48 -11.26 3.98
N VAL A 41 -2.00 -11.16 2.75
CA VAL A 41 -0.67 -11.60 2.34
C VAL A 41 0.30 -10.49 2.71
N ASP A 42 1.04 -10.67 3.81
CA ASP A 42 1.86 -9.63 4.43
C ASP A 42 3.33 -10.06 4.67
N ASP A 43 3.84 -11.00 3.88
CA ASP A 43 5.21 -11.49 4.02
C ASP A 43 6.25 -10.37 3.80
N MET A 44 7.21 -10.28 4.73
CA MET A 44 8.36 -9.37 4.66
C MET A 44 9.55 -9.97 3.93
N TYR A 45 9.51 -11.27 3.65
CA TYR A 45 10.57 -12.09 3.02
C TYR A 45 11.89 -12.09 3.80
N ASN A 46 11.83 -11.88 5.12
CA ASN A 46 12.99 -11.91 6.00
C ASN A 46 13.58 -13.32 6.06
N GLY A 47 14.84 -13.46 5.66
CA GLY A 47 15.55 -14.75 5.64
C GLY A 47 15.31 -15.61 4.40
N CYS A 48 14.38 -15.26 3.50
CA CYS A 48 14.09 -16.03 2.28
C CYS A 48 14.05 -15.17 1.00
N LYS A 49 14.47 -13.90 1.07
CA LYS A 49 14.40 -12.94 -0.03
C LYS A 49 15.00 -13.43 -1.35
N GLU A 50 16.23 -13.97 -1.34
CA GLU A 50 16.91 -14.42 -2.57
C GLU A 50 16.27 -15.68 -3.16
N GLU A 51 15.80 -16.59 -2.31
CA GLU A 51 15.05 -17.77 -2.74
C GLU A 51 13.72 -17.38 -3.38
N MET A 52 12.98 -16.48 -2.73
CA MET A 52 11.71 -15.97 -3.25
C MET A 52 11.92 -15.21 -4.55
N LYS A 53 12.96 -14.37 -4.65
CA LYS A 53 13.35 -13.69 -5.89
C LYS A 53 13.53 -14.68 -7.04
N THR A 54 14.31 -15.73 -6.78
CA THR A 54 14.59 -16.78 -7.78
C THR A 54 13.30 -17.45 -8.26
N ARG A 55 12.39 -17.78 -7.34
CA ARG A 55 11.10 -18.39 -7.68
C ARG A 55 10.18 -17.43 -8.41
N VAL A 56 10.16 -16.16 -8.01
CA VAL A 56 9.36 -15.13 -8.68
C VAL A 56 9.81 -14.94 -10.13
N GLU A 57 11.12 -14.83 -10.35
CA GLU A 57 11.67 -14.62 -11.70
C GLU A 57 11.51 -15.84 -12.61
N LYS A 58 11.64 -17.06 -12.06
CA LYS A 58 11.66 -18.30 -12.87
C LYS A 58 10.31 -19.00 -12.99
N GLU A 59 9.44 -18.87 -12.00
CA GLU A 59 8.20 -19.65 -11.90
C GLU A 59 6.97 -18.74 -11.85
N PHE A 60 6.86 -17.87 -10.83
CA PHE A 60 5.62 -17.13 -10.60
C PHE A 60 5.34 -16.11 -11.68
N LEU A 61 6.27 -15.21 -11.99
CA LEU A 61 6.03 -14.13 -12.97
C LEU A 61 5.70 -14.68 -14.37
N PRO A 62 6.45 -15.64 -14.94
CA PRO A 62 6.08 -16.26 -16.20
C PRO A 62 4.69 -16.90 -16.18
N ASN A 63 4.37 -17.65 -15.11
CA ASN A 63 3.08 -18.32 -14.98
C ASN A 63 1.93 -17.32 -14.86
N GLU A 64 2.03 -16.33 -13.98
CA GLU A 64 1.02 -15.28 -13.76
C GLU A 64 0.76 -14.48 -15.03
N LYS A 65 1.80 -14.14 -15.80
CA LYS A 65 1.63 -13.49 -17.13
C LYS A 65 0.98 -14.42 -18.16
N SER A 66 1.21 -15.72 -18.08
CA SER A 66 0.61 -16.68 -19.02
C SER A 66 -0.87 -16.92 -18.77
N THR A 67 -1.28 -16.93 -17.49
CA THR A 67 -2.65 -17.26 -17.06
C THR A 67 -3.55 -16.04 -16.90
N ASN A 68 -2.99 -14.86 -16.64
CA ASN A 68 -3.74 -13.62 -16.48
C ASN A 68 -3.34 -12.58 -17.54
N SER A 69 -4.18 -12.46 -18.58
CA SER A 69 -3.94 -11.53 -19.70
C SER A 69 -3.97 -10.06 -19.29
N GLN A 70 -4.79 -9.69 -18.29
CA GLN A 70 -4.83 -8.31 -17.77
C GLN A 70 -3.55 -7.97 -17.01
N PHE A 71 -3.07 -8.91 -16.18
CA PHE A 71 -1.80 -8.74 -15.49
C PHE A 71 -0.64 -8.65 -16.48
N ARG A 72 -0.59 -9.53 -17.48
CA ARG A 72 0.42 -9.48 -18.55
C ARG A 72 0.45 -8.13 -19.24
N GLN A 73 -0.71 -7.62 -19.67
CA GLN A 73 -0.80 -6.33 -20.34
C GLN A 73 -0.29 -5.19 -19.45
N ALA A 74 -0.70 -5.15 -18.18
CA ALA A 74 -0.24 -4.13 -17.24
C ALA A 74 1.28 -4.19 -17.03
N TRP A 75 1.84 -5.40 -16.91
CA TRP A 75 3.27 -5.61 -16.76
C TRP A 75 4.06 -5.18 -18.02
N GLU A 76 3.56 -5.49 -19.21
CA GLU A 76 4.17 -5.07 -20.49
C GLU A 76 4.10 -3.56 -20.71
N GLU A 77 2.99 -2.92 -20.36
CA GLU A 77 2.87 -1.46 -20.37
C GLU A 77 3.91 -0.81 -19.43
N ALA A 78 4.08 -1.35 -18.22
CA ALA A 78 5.09 -0.90 -17.27
C ALA A 78 6.53 -1.10 -17.83
N GLU A 79 6.78 -2.23 -18.49
CA GLU A 79 8.07 -2.54 -19.12
C GLU A 79 8.42 -1.54 -20.22
N GLN A 80 7.45 -1.19 -21.05
CA GLN A 80 7.63 -0.22 -22.12
C GLN A 80 7.99 1.15 -21.55
N VAL A 81 7.29 1.60 -20.50
CA VAL A 81 7.59 2.88 -19.83
C VAL A 81 8.98 2.85 -19.21
N TYR A 82 9.36 1.73 -18.58
CA TYR A 82 10.70 1.58 -18.04
C TYR A 82 11.77 1.73 -19.13
N ASN A 83 11.65 0.97 -20.22
CA ASN A 83 12.65 0.95 -21.28
C ASN A 83 12.77 2.28 -22.04
N THR A 84 11.68 3.03 -22.16
CA THR A 84 11.63 4.28 -22.94
C THR A 84 12.03 5.51 -22.14
N LYS A 85 11.72 5.55 -20.84
CA LYS A 85 11.94 6.73 -19.99
C LYS A 85 12.91 6.45 -18.84
N TRP A 86 12.64 5.41 -18.07
CA TRP A 86 13.27 5.25 -16.77
C TRP A 86 14.60 4.51 -16.75
N LYS A 87 14.90 3.68 -17.75
CA LYS A 87 16.10 2.82 -17.78
C LYS A 87 17.41 3.58 -17.55
N ARG A 88 17.47 4.86 -17.91
CA ARG A 88 18.64 5.73 -17.70
C ARG A 88 18.47 6.73 -16.55
N GLU A 89 17.25 6.87 -16.03
CA GLU A 89 16.88 7.87 -15.02
C GLU A 89 16.86 7.29 -13.61
N THR A 90 16.70 5.97 -13.46
CA THR A 90 16.65 5.31 -12.14
C THR A 90 17.73 4.24 -11.96
N VAL A 91 18.19 4.10 -10.72
CA VAL A 91 19.03 2.99 -10.25
C VAL A 91 18.21 1.83 -9.66
N MET A 92 16.88 1.99 -9.61
CA MET A 92 15.95 0.96 -9.13
C MET A 92 15.99 -0.26 -10.05
N ALA A 93 15.89 -1.46 -9.47
CA ALA A 93 15.75 -2.68 -10.25
C ALA A 93 14.49 -2.60 -11.15
N LYS A 94 14.60 -3.10 -12.37
CA LYS A 94 13.55 -3.02 -13.38
C LYS A 94 12.21 -3.55 -12.85
N GLU A 95 12.22 -4.71 -12.22
CA GLU A 95 11.01 -5.39 -11.75
C GLU A 95 10.36 -4.67 -10.55
N GLN A 96 11.16 -4.04 -9.68
CA GLN A 96 10.68 -3.15 -8.62
C GLN A 96 9.94 -1.94 -9.21
N PHE A 97 10.54 -1.30 -10.22
CA PHE A 97 9.91 -0.18 -10.95
C PHE A 97 8.58 -0.62 -11.55
N MET A 98 8.57 -1.76 -12.23
CA MET A 98 7.38 -2.28 -12.89
C MET A 98 6.26 -2.56 -11.90
N ALA A 99 6.56 -3.15 -10.74
CA ALA A 99 5.58 -3.42 -9.71
C ALA A 99 4.97 -2.12 -9.15
N ILE A 100 5.79 -1.11 -8.84
CA ILE A 100 5.27 0.21 -8.41
C ILE A 100 4.40 0.82 -9.52
N TYR A 101 4.86 0.77 -10.77
CA TYR A 101 4.12 1.34 -11.90
C TYR A 101 2.75 0.65 -12.09
N VAL A 102 2.70 -0.68 -12.08
CA VAL A 102 1.44 -1.45 -12.18
C VAL A 102 0.50 -1.08 -11.04
N TYR A 103 0.99 -1.02 -9.80
CA TYR A 103 0.15 -0.71 -8.65
C TYR A 103 -0.36 0.74 -8.66
N ASN A 104 0.43 1.67 -9.21
CA ASN A 104 0.16 3.11 -9.14
C ASN A 104 -0.59 3.67 -10.37
N PHE A 105 -0.33 3.12 -11.56
CA PHE A 105 -0.86 3.59 -12.84
C PHE A 105 -1.60 2.50 -13.63
N GLY A 106 -1.65 1.27 -13.13
CA GLY A 106 -2.39 0.20 -13.75
C GLY A 106 -3.88 0.54 -13.90
N ARG A 107 -4.53 -0.17 -14.82
CA ARG A 107 -5.97 -0.02 -15.02
C ARG A 107 -6.71 -0.37 -13.73
N ARG A 108 -7.84 0.31 -13.48
CA ARG A 108 -8.62 0.14 -12.24
C ARG A 108 -8.88 -1.33 -11.89
N GLN A 109 -9.24 -2.16 -12.87
CA GLN A 109 -9.54 -3.58 -12.66
C GLN A 109 -8.34 -4.33 -12.09
N ILE A 110 -7.17 -4.29 -12.75
CA ILE A 110 -6.00 -5.05 -12.30
C ILE A 110 -5.49 -4.56 -10.94
N CYS A 111 -5.53 -3.25 -10.67
CA CYS A 111 -5.16 -2.71 -9.37
C CYS A 111 -6.12 -3.20 -8.25
N GLN A 112 -7.41 -3.29 -8.56
CA GLN A 112 -8.42 -3.83 -7.63
C GLN A 112 -8.25 -5.34 -7.41
N ASP A 113 -7.96 -6.11 -8.45
CA ASP A 113 -7.74 -7.55 -8.35
C ASP A 113 -6.51 -7.87 -7.49
N ILE A 114 -5.39 -7.18 -7.75
CA ILE A 114 -4.16 -7.30 -6.95
C ILE A 114 -4.45 -6.95 -5.48
N LYS A 115 -5.07 -5.79 -5.24
CA LYS A 115 -5.41 -5.36 -3.87
C LYS A 115 -6.30 -6.39 -3.16
N THR A 116 -7.34 -6.88 -3.83
CA THR A 116 -8.30 -7.83 -3.24
C THR A 116 -7.64 -9.15 -2.92
N ALA A 117 -6.81 -9.68 -3.83
CA ALA A 117 -6.08 -10.91 -3.60
C ALA A 117 -5.13 -10.77 -2.40
N ILE A 118 -4.36 -9.68 -2.35
CA ILE A 118 -3.46 -9.40 -1.21
C ILE A 118 -4.24 -9.31 0.09
N GLN A 119 -5.41 -8.66 0.10
CA GLN A 119 -6.20 -8.45 1.31
C GLN A 119 -6.88 -9.72 1.85
N THR A 120 -7.16 -10.71 0.99
CA THR A 120 -8.10 -11.80 1.34
C THR A 120 -7.56 -13.22 1.17
N GLN A 121 -6.47 -13.42 0.44
CA GLN A 121 -6.05 -14.75 -0.01
C GLN A 121 -4.84 -15.32 0.73
N HIS A 122 -4.55 -14.90 1.96
CA HIS A 122 -3.49 -15.50 2.78
C HIS A 122 -3.61 -17.03 2.86
N CYS A 123 -4.81 -17.55 3.14
CA CYS A 123 -5.07 -19.00 3.21
C CYS A 123 -4.83 -19.73 1.87
N ASN A 124 -4.86 -19.00 0.75
CA ASN A 124 -4.66 -19.51 -0.60
C ASN A 124 -3.28 -19.18 -1.17
N TYR A 125 -2.37 -18.61 -0.36
CA TYR A 125 -1.06 -18.13 -0.81
C TYR A 125 -0.24 -19.22 -1.52
N LYS A 126 -0.33 -20.47 -1.07
CA LYS A 126 0.40 -21.60 -1.67
C LYS A 126 -0.34 -22.31 -2.80
N THR A 127 -1.57 -21.91 -3.11
CA THR A 127 -2.45 -22.61 -4.06
C THR A 127 -2.91 -21.70 -5.19
N THR A 128 -3.97 -20.93 -5.00
CA THR A 128 -4.64 -20.16 -6.06
C THR A 128 -4.23 -18.70 -6.12
N PHE A 129 -3.44 -18.22 -5.15
CA PHE A 129 -2.90 -16.87 -5.18
C PHE A 129 -2.06 -16.66 -6.45
N SER A 130 -2.33 -15.59 -7.19
CA SER A 130 -1.78 -15.36 -8.54
C SER A 130 -1.00 -14.04 -8.64
N TYR A 131 -0.52 -13.53 -7.50
CA TYR A 131 0.16 -12.23 -7.42
C TYR A 131 1.40 -12.29 -6.49
N HIS A 132 2.11 -13.42 -6.48
CA HIS A 132 3.39 -13.60 -5.80
C HIS A 132 4.42 -12.60 -6.32
N SER A 133 4.45 -12.36 -7.63
CA SER A 133 5.40 -11.41 -8.22
C SER A 133 5.13 -9.99 -7.76
N MET A 134 3.86 -9.58 -7.73
CA MET A 134 3.47 -8.25 -7.27
C MET A 134 3.78 -8.05 -5.78
N THR A 135 3.43 -9.02 -4.93
CA THR A 135 3.70 -8.92 -3.49
C THR A 135 5.19 -8.89 -3.18
N PHE A 136 5.98 -9.74 -3.85
CA PHE A 136 7.43 -9.76 -3.68
C PHE A 136 8.08 -8.46 -4.15
N PHE A 137 7.89 -8.07 -5.41
CA PHE A 137 8.57 -6.90 -5.96
C PHE A 137 8.12 -5.58 -5.34
N LEU A 138 6.84 -5.42 -4.97
CA LEU A 138 6.40 -4.24 -4.21
C LEU A 138 7.07 -4.19 -2.84
N THR A 139 7.08 -5.30 -2.10
CA THR A 139 7.72 -5.36 -0.78
C THR A 139 9.20 -5.02 -0.88
N ASP A 140 9.91 -5.64 -1.83
CA ASP A 140 11.32 -5.42 -2.07
C ASP A 140 11.62 -3.96 -2.50
N ALA A 141 10.77 -3.38 -3.35
CA ALA A 141 10.88 -2.00 -3.77
C ALA A 141 10.72 -1.02 -2.58
N LEU A 142 9.69 -1.21 -1.75
CA LEU A 142 9.48 -0.34 -0.58
C LEU A 142 10.60 -0.48 0.44
N GLN A 143 11.09 -1.70 0.71
CA GLN A 143 12.25 -1.93 1.57
C GLN A 143 13.50 -1.21 1.03
N SER A 144 13.75 -1.32 -0.28
CA SER A 144 14.89 -0.68 -0.94
C SER A 144 14.82 0.84 -0.87
N LEU A 145 13.64 1.41 -1.17
CA LEU A 145 13.39 2.85 -1.12
C LEU A 145 13.44 3.39 0.31
N ASN A 146 12.86 2.70 1.29
CA ASN A 146 12.91 3.10 2.69
C ASN A 146 14.36 3.08 3.22
N ALA A 147 15.14 2.06 2.85
CA ALA A 147 16.54 1.94 3.27
C ALA A 147 17.50 2.95 2.63
N GLN A 148 17.12 3.55 1.49
CA GLN A 148 17.98 4.46 0.72
C GLN A 148 17.45 5.90 0.67
N GLY A 149 16.19 6.11 0.99
CA GLY A 149 15.49 7.37 0.79
C GLY A 149 15.77 8.41 1.89
N PRO A 150 15.19 9.61 1.74
CA PRO A 150 15.37 10.70 2.70
C PRO A 150 14.92 10.35 4.13
N ALA A 151 13.95 9.44 4.25
CA ALA A 151 13.41 8.96 5.51
C ALA A 151 14.20 7.78 6.11
N LYS A 152 15.37 7.40 5.58
CA LYS A 152 16.15 6.27 6.08
C LYS A 152 16.30 6.28 7.61
N GLY A 153 15.86 5.19 8.24
CA GLY A 153 15.91 5.02 9.70
C GLY A 153 14.97 5.92 10.49
N ARG A 154 13.97 6.53 9.84
CA ARG A 154 13.02 7.46 10.44
C ARG A 154 11.61 7.17 9.93
N CYS A 155 10.63 7.44 10.79
CA CYS A 155 9.23 7.44 10.40
C CYS A 155 8.85 8.80 9.80
N PHE A 156 7.82 8.83 8.98
CA PHE A 156 7.29 10.06 8.38
C PHE A 156 5.77 10.02 8.32
N VAL A 157 5.17 11.22 8.25
CA VAL A 157 3.72 11.37 8.23
C VAL A 157 3.21 11.37 6.80
N VAL A 158 2.19 10.57 6.55
CA VAL A 158 1.43 10.51 5.31
C VAL A 158 -0.06 10.65 5.60
N TYR A 159 -0.84 10.89 4.56
CA TYR A 159 -2.26 11.13 4.65
C TYR A 159 -3.02 10.27 3.65
N ARG A 160 -4.24 9.87 4.02
CA ARG A 160 -5.13 9.10 3.15
C ARG A 160 -6.57 9.51 3.35
N ARG A 161 -7.31 9.66 2.26
CA ARG A 161 -8.76 9.86 2.25
C ARG A 161 -9.45 8.64 1.66
N VAL A 162 -10.59 8.25 2.22
CA VAL A 162 -11.41 7.13 1.74
C VAL A 162 -12.89 7.44 1.86
N ASP A 163 -13.67 6.79 0.99
CA ASP A 163 -15.12 6.93 0.94
C ASP A 163 -15.85 5.86 1.77
N GLN A 164 -15.39 5.64 2.99
CA GLN A 164 -15.94 4.65 3.90
C GLN A 164 -15.90 5.14 5.34
N TYR A 165 -16.92 4.82 6.13
CA TYR A 165 -16.90 5.03 7.59
C TYR A 165 -16.28 3.84 8.29
N PHE A 166 -15.54 4.12 9.37
CA PHE A 166 -14.91 3.10 10.20
C PHE A 166 -15.48 3.16 11.61
N SER A 167 -15.59 1.98 12.24
CA SER A 167 -16.01 1.89 13.63
C SER A 167 -14.94 2.46 14.55
N GLN A 168 -15.34 3.32 15.49
CA GLN A 168 -14.45 3.81 16.56
C GLN A 168 -14.10 2.75 17.60
N SER A 169 -14.68 1.55 17.52
CA SER A 169 -14.38 0.44 18.44
C SER A 169 -12.92 -0.04 18.39
N VAL A 170 -12.13 0.48 17.45
CA VAL A 170 -10.70 0.20 17.29
C VAL A 170 -9.80 1.19 18.05
N LEU A 171 -10.34 2.22 18.69
CA LEU A 171 -9.56 3.16 19.50
C LEU A 171 -8.75 2.41 20.57
N GLY A 172 -7.44 2.69 20.64
CA GLY A 172 -6.51 2.02 21.53
C GLY A 172 -6.15 0.59 21.13
N LYS A 173 -6.52 0.14 19.92
CA LYS A 173 -6.16 -1.17 19.37
C LYS A 173 -5.13 -1.06 18.26
N GLU A 174 -4.47 -2.18 18.01
CA GLU A 174 -3.62 -2.39 16.85
C GLU A 174 -4.46 -2.75 15.62
N ILE A 175 -4.09 -2.19 14.47
CA ILE A 175 -4.66 -2.53 13.17
C ILE A 175 -3.55 -2.69 12.13
N ARG A 176 -3.84 -3.46 11.09
CA ARG A 176 -3.11 -3.46 9.82
C ARG A 176 -4.08 -3.10 8.70
N PHE A 177 -3.58 -2.40 7.68
CA PHE A 177 -4.40 -2.20 6.48
C PHE A 177 -4.58 -3.50 5.68
N GLY A 178 -3.60 -4.42 5.74
CA GLY A 178 -3.67 -5.70 5.06
C GLY A 178 -3.49 -5.63 3.54
N TYR A 179 -3.04 -4.51 3.01
CA TYR A 179 -2.67 -4.31 1.61
C TYR A 179 -1.74 -3.10 1.48
N PHE A 180 -1.10 -2.95 0.32
CA PHE A 180 -0.25 -1.78 0.05
C PHE A 180 -1.07 -0.50 0.03
N THR A 181 -0.91 0.33 1.05
CA THR A 181 -1.81 1.47 1.27
C THR A 181 -1.25 2.71 0.59
N ALA A 182 -1.97 3.19 -0.42
CA ALA A 182 -1.67 4.42 -1.16
C ALA A 182 -1.96 5.66 -0.30
N THR A 183 -0.99 6.55 -0.21
CA THR A 183 -1.03 7.75 0.64
C THR A 183 -0.37 8.94 -0.05
N THR A 184 -0.62 10.15 0.46
CA THR A 184 0.00 11.41 0.01
C THR A 184 0.87 12.01 1.11
N LEU A 185 1.91 12.74 0.72
CA LEU A 185 2.79 13.51 1.60
C LEU A 185 2.28 14.95 1.80
N ARG A 186 1.34 15.41 0.96
CA ARG A 186 0.87 16.80 0.86
C ARG A 186 -0.35 17.14 1.72
N GLY A 187 -0.69 16.31 2.70
CA GLY A 187 -1.87 16.51 3.54
C GLY A 187 -3.18 16.07 2.87
N TYR A 188 -4.31 16.28 3.56
CA TYR A 188 -5.62 15.84 3.08
C TYR A 188 -6.08 16.51 1.79
N ASN A 189 -5.64 17.75 1.53
CA ASN A 189 -6.12 18.54 0.40
C ASN A 189 -5.68 17.97 -0.96
N ALA A 190 -4.56 17.23 -0.99
CA ALA A 190 -4.07 16.58 -2.20
C ALA A 190 -5.01 15.49 -2.74
N MET A 191 -5.95 15.00 -1.91
CA MET A 191 -6.91 13.97 -2.28
C MET A 191 -8.36 14.47 -2.20
N GLU A 192 -8.63 15.78 -2.30
CA GLU A 192 -10.00 16.34 -2.15
C GLU A 192 -11.04 15.71 -3.08
N LYS A 193 -10.63 15.30 -4.29
CA LYS A 193 -11.51 14.61 -5.25
C LYS A 193 -11.71 13.12 -4.95
N LYS A 194 -11.02 12.57 -3.93
CA LYS A 194 -11.01 11.15 -3.57
C LYS A 194 -11.49 10.95 -2.13
N GLY A 195 -12.76 10.57 -2.00
CA GLY A 195 -13.38 10.20 -0.72
C GLY A 195 -13.73 11.38 0.18
N GLY A 196 -14.89 11.29 0.82
CA GLY A 196 -15.43 12.33 1.70
C GLY A 196 -15.70 11.87 3.13
N LYS A 197 -15.56 10.58 3.43
CA LYS A 197 -16.10 10.00 4.68
C LYS A 197 -15.08 9.88 5.80
N SER A 198 -13.89 9.37 5.50
CA SER A 198 -12.83 9.21 6.50
C SER A 198 -11.47 9.67 6.00
N CYS A 199 -10.73 10.28 6.92
CA CYS A 199 -9.38 10.76 6.73
C CYS A 199 -8.46 10.03 7.71
N PHE A 200 -7.26 9.65 7.26
CA PHE A 200 -6.20 9.09 8.08
C PHE A 200 -4.98 9.98 7.98
N LYS A 201 -4.47 10.44 9.12
CA LYS A 201 -3.06 10.82 9.29
C LYS A 201 -2.33 9.56 9.73
N ILE A 202 -1.19 9.23 9.14
CA ILE A 202 -0.51 7.97 9.44
C ILE A 202 0.97 8.30 9.60
N GLU A 203 1.56 7.90 10.72
CA GLU A 203 3.02 7.88 10.85
C GLU A 203 3.51 6.48 10.48
N THR A 204 4.29 6.38 9.41
CA THR A 204 4.80 5.12 8.87
C THR A 204 6.31 5.10 8.94
N CYS A 205 6.86 3.96 9.36
CA CYS A 205 8.28 3.67 9.46
C CYS A 205 8.72 2.68 8.36
N HIS A 206 7.79 1.88 7.83
CA HIS A 206 8.05 0.93 6.74
C HIS A 206 7.58 1.40 5.37
N GLY A 207 6.83 2.50 5.31
CA GLY A 207 6.42 3.11 4.06
C GLY A 207 7.59 3.70 3.29
N ALA A 208 7.38 3.93 2.00
CA ALA A 208 8.37 4.56 1.13
C ALA A 208 7.76 5.67 0.28
N ASP A 209 8.54 6.73 0.09
CA ASP A 209 8.25 7.82 -0.84
C ASP A 209 8.44 7.31 -2.28
N ILE A 210 7.37 7.39 -3.06
CA ILE A 210 7.31 7.07 -4.48
C ILE A 210 6.85 8.28 -5.32
N SER A 211 6.92 9.50 -4.76
CA SER A 211 6.51 10.74 -5.42
C SER A 211 7.25 10.98 -6.74
N MET A 212 8.47 10.45 -6.89
CA MET A 212 9.24 10.51 -8.13
C MET A 212 8.51 9.91 -9.34
N PHE A 213 7.58 8.98 -9.12
CA PHE A 213 6.76 8.40 -10.18
C PHE A 213 5.69 9.37 -10.72
N GLY A 214 5.45 10.49 -10.03
CA GLY A 214 4.61 11.59 -10.52
C GLY A 214 3.10 11.32 -10.46
N ASN A 215 2.64 10.34 -9.68
CA ASN A 215 1.20 10.19 -9.42
C ASN A 215 0.79 11.17 -8.31
N PRO A 216 -0.02 12.19 -8.60
CA PRO A 216 -0.42 13.16 -7.58
C PRO A 216 -1.28 12.56 -6.46
N ASP A 217 -1.90 11.40 -6.72
CA ASP A 217 -2.79 10.71 -5.78
C ASP A 217 -2.08 9.68 -4.90
N THR A 218 -0.86 9.28 -5.26
CA THR A 218 -0.07 8.31 -4.51
C THR A 218 1.39 8.71 -4.53
N GLU A 219 1.83 9.27 -3.42
CA GLU A 219 3.20 9.76 -3.25
C GLU A 219 3.98 8.91 -2.26
N ALA A 220 3.29 8.13 -1.44
CA ALA A 220 3.91 7.12 -0.60
C ALA A 220 3.04 5.86 -0.54
N LEU A 221 3.70 4.72 -0.42
CA LEU A 221 3.08 3.43 -0.20
C LEU A 221 3.50 2.86 1.15
N ILE A 222 2.52 2.35 1.89
CA ILE A 222 2.71 1.64 3.16
C ILE A 222 2.56 0.13 2.87
N PRO A 223 3.48 -0.74 3.33
CA PRO A 223 3.36 -2.18 3.13
C PRO A 223 2.25 -2.82 3.98
N PRO A 224 1.73 -4.00 3.58
CA PRO A 224 0.61 -4.66 4.27
C PRO A 224 0.90 -5.11 5.71
N TYR A 225 2.18 -5.31 6.07
CA TYR A 225 2.61 -5.83 7.37
C TYR A 225 2.76 -4.79 8.47
N GLU A 226 2.72 -3.49 8.14
CA GLU A 226 2.93 -2.46 9.14
C GLU A 226 1.73 -2.40 10.10
N VAL A 227 2.04 -2.44 11.40
CA VAL A 227 1.07 -2.38 12.50
C VAL A 227 0.95 -0.94 12.98
N PHE A 228 -0.28 -0.50 13.21
CA PHE A 228 -0.58 0.85 13.68
C PHE A 228 -1.43 0.80 14.95
N ASN A 229 -1.09 1.64 15.92
CA ASN A 229 -1.95 1.93 17.06
C ASN A 229 -2.95 3.04 16.70
N VAL A 230 -4.23 2.82 16.98
CA VAL A 230 -5.29 3.81 16.75
C VAL A 230 -5.40 4.74 17.95
N THR A 231 -5.22 6.04 17.71
CA THR A 231 -5.17 7.05 18.78
C THR A 231 -6.31 8.06 18.79
N ALA A 232 -7.05 8.21 17.69
CA ALA A 232 -8.23 9.07 17.58
C ALA A 232 -9.16 8.62 16.45
#